data_AF-A0A382HAR7-F1
#
_entry.id   AF-A0A382HAR7-F1
#
_cell.length_a   1.000
_cell.length_b   1.000
_cell.length_c   1.000
_cell.angle_alpha   90.00
_cell.angle_beta   90.00
_cell.angle_gamma   90.00
#
_symmetry.space_group_name_H-M   'P 1'
#
loop_
_entity.id
_entity.type
_entity.pdbx_description
1 polymer ?
#
loop_
_entity_poly.entity_id
_entity_poly.type
_entity_poly.pdbx_seq_one_letter_code
_entity_poly.pdbx_strand_id
1 'polypeptide(L)'
;MLVAFERPAIDWHAVAPEIVLLSVGVFITLLDILFLEKARPYMAALSGLGILATAIPLLTLGIDGTERVLFDGAYVVDNFSLVLKAIFLLAGYVVILLSTNYIVEGDYW
;
A
#
# COMPACT_ATOMS: atom_id res chain seq x y z
N MET A 1 -15.33 -29.53 -30.21
CA MET A 1 -15.94 -29.05 -28.96
C MET A 1 -15.09 -27.89 -28.47
N LEU A 2 -15.55 -26.65 -28.66
CA LEU A 2 -14.84 -25.47 -28.14
C LEU A 2 -15.07 -25.44 -26.63
N VAL A 3 -14.03 -25.74 -25.85
CA VAL A 3 -14.08 -25.55 -24.41
C VAL A 3 -14.15 -24.04 -24.18
N ALA A 4 -15.24 -23.56 -23.60
CA ALA A 4 -15.34 -22.16 -23.21
C ALA A 4 -14.24 -21.89 -22.17
N PHE A 5 -13.46 -20.82 -22.35
CA PHE A 5 -12.46 -20.42 -21.38
C PHE A 5 -13.16 -20.05 -20.07
N GLU A 6 -13.00 -20.88 -19.05
CA GLU A 6 -13.44 -20.58 -17.70
C GLU A 6 -12.27 -19.90 -16.98
N ARG A 7 -12.39 -18.59 -16.74
CA ARG A 7 -11.35 -17.81 -16.08
C ARG A 7 -11.19 -18.33 -14.65
N PRO A 8 -9.98 -18.73 -14.21
CA PRO A 8 -9.75 -19.07 -12.82
C PRO A 8 -10.05 -17.85 -11.92
N ALA A 9 -10.77 -18.09 -10.82
CA ALA A 9 -11.10 -17.04 -9.88
C ALA A 9 -9.80 -16.50 -9.24
N ILE A 10 -9.57 -15.19 -9.37
CA ILE A 10 -8.46 -14.50 -8.71
C ILE A 10 -8.98 -13.99 -7.38
N ASP A 11 -8.29 -14.35 -6.28
CA ASP A 11 -8.55 -13.76 -4.98
C ASP A 11 -7.99 -12.33 -4.93
N TRP A 12 -8.87 -11.35 -5.17
CA TRP A 12 -8.54 -9.93 -5.13
C TRP A 12 -8.21 -9.43 -3.72
N HIS A 13 -8.67 -10.14 -2.68
CA HIS A 13 -8.40 -9.75 -1.31
C HIS A 13 -6.95 -10.04 -0.92
N ALA A 14 -6.38 -11.15 -1.41
CA ALA A 14 -5.00 -11.55 -1.16
C ALA A 14 -3.95 -10.51 -1.64
N VAL A 15 -4.28 -9.75 -2.69
CA VAL A 15 -3.43 -8.70 -3.29
C VAL A 15 -3.90 -7.29 -2.94
N ALA A 16 -4.92 -7.17 -2.08
CA ALA A 16 -5.51 -5.88 -1.72
C ALA A 16 -4.53 -4.91 -1.05
N PRO A 17 -3.63 -5.33 -0.13
CA PRO A 17 -2.65 -4.42 0.47
C PRO A 17 -1.78 -3.73 -0.59
N GLU A 18 -1.28 -4.48 -1.56
CA GLU A 18 -0.40 -3.97 -2.61
C GLU A 18 -1.14 -3.02 -3.53
N ILE A 19 -2.38 -3.36 -3.91
CA ILE A 19 -3.21 -2.53 -4.78
C ILE A 19 -3.54 -1.20 -4.09
N VAL A 20 -3.89 -1.21 -2.80
CA VAL A 20 -4.18 0.00 -2.04
C VAL A 20 -2.93 0.88 -1.97
N LEU A 21 -1.76 0.31 -1.65
CA LEU A 21 -0.51 1.07 -1.56
C LEU A 21 -0.13 1.69 -2.90
N LEU A 22 -0.22 0.92 -3.99
CA LEU A 22 0.07 1.42 -5.34
C LEU A 22 -0.92 2.51 -5.76
N SER A 23 -2.21 2.34 -5.47
CA SER A 23 -3.25 3.32 -5.80
C SER A 23 -3.02 4.63 -5.06
N VAL A 24 -2.65 4.56 -3.77
CA VAL A 24 -2.25 5.70 -2.95
C VAL A 24 -1.04 6.40 -3.55
N GLY A 25 0.01 5.65 -3.92
CA GLY A 25 1.21 6.21 -4.54
C GLY A 25 0.89 6.96 -5.83
N VAL A 26 0.15 6.33 -6.75
CA VAL A 26 -0.31 6.96 -8.00
C VAL A 26 -1.15 8.20 -7.72
N PHE A 27 -2.08 8.13 -6.78
CA PHE A 27 -2.93 9.27 -6.43
C PHE A 27 -2.13 10.47 -5.92
N ILE A 28 -1.16 10.22 -5.02
CA ILE A 28 -0.28 11.25 -4.48
C ILE A 28 0.57 11.85 -5.60
N THR A 29 1.16 11.03 -6.48
CA THR A 29 1.93 11.52 -7.64
C THR A 29 1.06 12.37 -8.58
N LEU A 30 -0.19 11.98 -8.82
CA LEU A 30 -1.11 12.79 -9.64
C LEU A 30 -1.43 14.13 -8.97
N LEU A 31 -1.67 14.15 -7.67
CA LEU A 31 -1.91 15.39 -6.94
C LEU A 31 -0.70 16.32 -6.99
N ASP A 32 0.50 15.78 -6.85
CA ASP A 32 1.75 16.55 -6.95
C ASP A 32 1.87 17.22 -8.33
N ILE A 33 1.63 16.46 -9.41
CA ILE A 33 1.70 16.96 -10.79
C ILE A 33 0.63 18.02 -11.07
N LEU A 34 -0.59 17.85 -10.56
CA LEU A 34 -1.71 18.74 -10.88
C LEU A 34 -1.74 20.03 -10.05
N PHE A 35 -1.28 19.97 -8.79
CA PHE A 35 -1.44 21.07 -7.82
C PHE A 35 -0.13 21.68 -7.34
N LEU A 36 1.03 21.10 -7.69
CA LEU A 36 2.39 21.57 -7.41
C LEU A 36 2.51 22.19 -6.00
N GLU A 37 2.74 23.51 -5.91
CA GLU A 37 3.01 24.23 -4.66
C GLU A 37 1.82 24.23 -3.70
N LYS A 38 0.59 24.14 -4.22
CA LYS A 38 -0.63 24.14 -3.39
C LYS A 38 -0.82 22.81 -2.67
N ALA A 39 -0.31 21.72 -3.22
CA ALA A 39 -0.40 20.40 -2.58
C ALA A 39 0.67 20.20 -1.50
N ARG A 40 1.83 20.87 -1.64
CA ARG A 40 3.02 20.71 -0.79
C ARG A 40 2.76 20.57 0.73
N PRO A 41 1.94 21.42 1.39
CA PRO A 41 1.69 21.28 2.83
C PRO A 41 0.83 20.05 3.19
N TYR A 42 0.03 19.53 2.26
CA TYR A 42 -0.86 18.38 2.48
C TYR A 42 -0.23 17.05 2.08
N MET A 43 0.80 17.06 1.22
CA MET A 43 1.42 15.84 0.68
C MET A 43 1.89 14.87 1.77
N ALA A 44 2.45 15.41 2.84
CA ALA A 44 2.99 14.61 3.91
C ALA A 44 1.88 13.92 4.73
N ALA A 45 0.81 14.65 5.05
CA ALA A 45 -0.37 14.11 5.71
C ALA A 45 -1.12 13.10 4.82
N LEU A 46 -1.28 13.39 3.52
CA LEU A 46 -1.89 12.50 2.53
C LEU A 46 -1.11 11.19 2.39
N SER A 47 0.22 11.28 2.35
CA SER A 47 1.09 10.10 2.28
C SER A 47 0.99 9.26 3.55
N GLY A 48 0.99 9.89 4.73
CA GLY A 48 0.80 9.19 6.00
C GLY A 48 -0.55 8.48 6.08
N LEU A 49 -1.64 9.17 5.74
CA LEU A 49 -2.99 8.58 5.71
C LEU A 49 -3.11 7.46 4.67
N GLY A 50 -2.47 7.61 3.51
CA GLY A 50 -2.47 6.59 2.47
C GLY A 50 -1.74 5.31 2.87
N ILE A 51 -0.61 5.43 3.58
CA ILE A 51 0.06 4.27 4.18
C ILE A 51 -0.84 3.59 5.22
N LEU A 52 -1.51 4.38 6.09
CA LEU A 52 -2.45 3.81 7.07
C LEU A 52 -3.66 3.13 6.41
N ALA A 53 -4.14 3.63 5.27
CA ALA A 53 -5.22 2.98 4.52
C ALA A 53 -4.81 1.57 4.04
N THR A 54 -3.54 1.36 3.73
CA THR A 54 -2.99 0.05 3.36
C THR A 54 -3.01 -0.95 4.53
N ALA A 55 -3.01 -0.47 5.77
CA ALA A 55 -3.09 -1.35 6.94
C ALA A 55 -4.46 -2.04 7.03
N ILE A 56 -5.53 -1.46 6.47
CA ILE A 56 -6.88 -2.03 6.51
C ILE A 56 -6.92 -3.42 5.86
N PRO A 57 -6.60 -3.61 4.57
CA PRO A 57 -6.60 -4.93 3.95
C PRO A 57 -5.57 -5.88 4.56
N LEU A 58 -4.45 -5.35 5.08
CA LEU A 58 -3.44 -6.17 5.75
C LEU A 58 -3.98 -6.77 7.05
N LEU A 59 -4.68 -5.96 7.86
CA LEU A 59 -5.30 -6.42 9.10
C LEU A 59 -6.47 -7.37 8.84
N THR A 60 -7.29 -7.13 7.80
CA THR A 60 -8.38 -8.05 7.46
C THR A 60 -7.85 -9.42 7.05
N LEU A 61 -6.76 -9.48 6.28
CA LEU A 61 -6.08 -10.74 5.93
C LEU A 61 -5.49 -11.44 7.16
N GLY A 62 -4.90 -10.67 8.08
CA GLY A 62 -4.36 -11.22 9.33
C GLY A 62 -5.43 -11.78 10.28
N ILE A 63 -6.61 -11.16 10.33
CA ILE A 63 -7.75 -11.63 11.13
C ILE A 63 -8.37 -12.89 10.52
N ASP A 64 -8.47 -12.93 9.19
CA ASP A 64 -9.01 -14.10 8.49
C ASP A 64 -8.10 -15.33 8.68
N GLY A 65 -6.78 -15.15 8.73
CA GLY A 65 -5.83 -16.18 9.14
C GLY A 65 -5.71 -17.37 8.18
N THR A 66 -6.35 -17.32 7.01
CA THR A 66 -6.24 -18.36 5.99
C THR A 66 -5.04 -18.11 5.08
N GLU A 67 -4.28 -19.18 4.86
CA GLU A 67 -3.20 -19.17 3.87
C GLU A 67 -3.79 -19.14 2.46
N ARG A 68 -3.30 -18.21 1.63
CA ARG A 68 -3.76 -18.05 0.25
C ARG A 68 -2.58 -18.15 -0.70
N VAL A 69 -2.73 -18.96 -1.74
CA VAL A 69 -1.72 -19.14 -2.78
C VAL A 69 -2.31 -18.73 -4.12
N LEU A 70 -1.60 -17.84 -4.82
CA LEU A 70 -1.98 -17.32 -6.12
C LEU A 70 -0.85 -17.54 -7.13
N PHE A 71 -1.20 -17.46 -8.42
CA PHE A 71 -0.26 -17.52 -9.54
C PHE A 71 0.63 -18.76 -9.52
N ASP A 72 0.03 -19.94 -9.33
CA ASP A 72 0.74 -21.23 -9.34
C ASP A 72 1.89 -21.32 -8.31
N GLY A 73 1.69 -20.70 -7.14
CA GLY A 73 2.70 -20.69 -6.07
C GLY A 73 3.64 -19.49 -6.08
N ALA A 74 3.57 -18.61 -7.08
CA ALA A 74 4.43 -17.43 -7.14
C ALA A 74 4.09 -16.35 -6.10
N TYR A 75 2.87 -16.37 -5.55
CA TYR A 75 2.44 -15.43 -4.52
C TYR A 75 1.74 -16.17 -3.39
N VAL A 76 2.30 -16.09 -2.19
CA VAL A 76 1.78 -16.75 -0.98
C VAL A 76 1.49 -15.68 0.06
N VAL A 77 0.29 -15.72 0.63
CA VAL A 77 -0.14 -14.90 1.77
C VAL A 77 -0.29 -15.81 2.97
N ASP A 78 0.70 -15.72 3.84
CA ASP A 78 0.83 -16.44 5.10
C ASP A 78 1.17 -15.46 6.24
N ASN A 79 1.26 -15.95 7.48
CA ASN A 79 1.56 -15.10 8.62
C ASN A 79 2.95 -14.43 8.51
N PHE A 80 3.94 -15.10 7.94
CA PHE A 80 5.28 -14.54 7.78
C PHE A 80 5.28 -13.36 6.79
N SER A 81 4.69 -13.53 5.62
CA SER A 81 4.56 -12.45 4.63
C SER A 81 3.71 -11.29 5.14
N LEU A 82 2.62 -11.55 5.88
CA LEU A 82 1.80 -10.49 6.48
C LEU A 82 2.57 -9.68 7.52
N VAL A 83 3.34 -10.34 8.40
CA VAL A 83 4.21 -9.66 9.38
C VAL A 83 5.28 -8.84 8.65
N LEU A 84 5.93 -9.42 7.64
CA LEU A 84 6.95 -8.72 6.87
C LEU A 84 6.39 -7.46 6.20
N LYS A 85 5.22 -7.56 5.57
CA LYS A 85 4.50 -6.41 4.99
C LYS A 85 4.17 -5.36 6.05
N ALA A 86 3.74 -5.77 7.24
CA ALA A 86 3.46 -4.85 8.34
C ALA A 86 4.72 -4.07 8.77
N ILE A 87 5.87 -4.74 8.85
CA ILE A 87 7.16 -4.09 9.17
C ILE A 87 7.52 -3.05 8.11
N PHE A 88 7.40 -3.37 6.81
CA PHE A 88 7.66 -2.41 5.74
C PHE A 88 6.70 -1.22 5.77
N LEU A 89 5.41 -1.48 6.04
CA LEU A 89 4.39 -0.44 6.15
C LEU A 89 4.69 0.52 7.31
N LEU A 90 5.07 -0.01 8.48
CA LEU A 90 5.48 0.79 9.64
C LEU A 90 6.76 1.57 9.37
N ALA A 91 7.77 0.94 8.75
CA ALA A 91 9.00 1.62 8.37
C ALA A 91 8.73 2.79 7.42
N GLY A 92 7.90 2.58 6.39
CA GLY A 92 7.46 3.63 5.48
C GLY A 92 6.73 4.77 6.19
N TYR A 93 5.84 4.44 7.13
CA TYR A 93 5.13 5.44 7.94
C TYR A 93 6.10 6.30 8.78
N VAL A 94 7.07 5.68 9.43
CA VAL A 94 8.10 6.39 10.21
C VAL A 94 8.94 7.29 9.30
N VAL A 95 9.34 6.82 8.12
CA VAL A 95 10.09 7.63 7.14
C VAL A 95 9.30 8.87 6.72
N ILE A 96 7.98 8.75 6.52
CA ILE A 96 7.12 9.90 6.22
C ILE A 96 7.10 10.89 7.39
N LEU A 97 6.93 10.41 8.62
CA LEU A 97 6.93 11.27 9.82
C LEU A 97 8.27 12.01 10.01
N LEU A 98 9.38 11.33 9.76
CA LEU A 98 10.70 11.98 9.79
C LEU A 98 10.80 13.03 8.69
N SER A 99 10.35 12.70 7.47
CA SER A 99 10.34 13.63 6.34
C SER A 99 9.47 14.87 6.61
N THR A 100 8.35 14.74 7.32
CA THR A 100 7.50 15.90 7.65
C THR A 100 8.25 16.89 8.55
N ASN A 101 8.95 16.40 9.57
CA ASN A 101 9.74 17.24 10.47
C ASN A 101 10.90 17.90 9.72
N TYR A 102 11.61 17.12 8.89
CA TYR A 102 12.64 17.68 8.01
C TYR A 102 12.07 18.79 7.12
N ILE A 103 10.89 18.62 6.51
CA ILE A 103 10.21 19.62 5.64
C ILE A 103 9.74 20.89 6.40
N VAL A 104 9.45 20.77 7.71
CA VAL A 104 8.99 21.89 8.54
C VAL A 104 10.17 22.68 9.11
N GLU A 105 11.28 22.03 9.44
CA GLU A 105 12.46 22.66 10.03
C GLU A 105 13.20 23.58 9.03
N GLY A 106 12.89 23.48 7.73
CA GLY A 106 13.28 24.46 6.70
C GLY A 106 14.76 24.46 6.32
N ASP A 107 15.58 23.57 6.88
CA ASP A 107 17.04 23.59 6.77
C ASP A 107 17.55 22.93 5.46
N TYR A 108 17.08 23.43 4.31
CA TYR A 108 17.66 23.08 2.99
C TYR A 108 18.32 24.26 2.28
N TRP A 109 18.34 25.45 2.90
CA TRP A 109 19.20 26.60 2.55
C TRP A 109 19.31 27.57 3.73
#